data_AF-A0A1X0QLD6-F1
#
_entry.id   AF-A0A1X0QLD6-F1
#
_cell.length_a   1.000
_cell.length_b   1.000
_cell.length_c   1.000
_cell.angle_alpha   90.00
_cell.angle_beta   90.00
_cell.angle_gamma   90.00
#
_symmetry.space_group_name_H-M   'P 1'
#
loop_
_entity.id
_entity.type
_entity.pdbx_description
1 polymer ?
#
loop_
_entity_poly.entity_id
_entity_poly.type
_entity_poly.pdbx_seq_one_letter_code
_entity_poly.pdbx_strand_id
1 'polypeptide(L)'
;MFITSTRTSDFLLAIVVVNDEADMNEDFVLTEIKTRGLIEANSGSINKYEIPSFCYVINTPFNELDDGNLVTPTLKKRRTKLYQYFKDEIERRLNK
;
A
#
# COMPACT_ATOMS: atom_id res chain seq x y z
N MET A 1 18.00 -5.02 14.49
CA MET A 1 17.08 -4.61 13.41
C MET A 1 16.33 -3.39 13.88
N PHE A 2 16.63 -2.20 13.35
CA PHE A 2 15.90 -0.99 13.73
C PHE A 2 14.57 -0.97 12.97
N ILE A 3 13.50 -1.40 13.63
CA ILE A 3 12.13 -1.10 13.21
C ILE A 3 11.91 0.36 13.59
N THR A 4 12.06 1.26 12.64
CA THR A 4 11.64 2.66 12.83
C THR A 4 10.12 2.64 12.90
N SER A 5 9.61 2.66 14.14
CA SER A 5 8.21 2.80 14.45
C SER A 5 7.66 4.08 13.82
N THR A 6 6.79 3.96 12.82
CA THR A 6 5.63 4.85 12.76
C THR A 6 4.74 4.43 13.93
N ARG A 7 4.99 5.01 15.10
CA ARG A 7 4.10 4.87 16.27
C ARG A 7 2.71 5.34 15.83
N THR A 8 1.72 4.43 15.85
CA THR A 8 0.35 4.57 16.41
C THR A 8 -0.75 3.76 15.70
N SER A 9 -0.48 3.01 14.62
CA SER A 9 -1.51 2.20 13.96
C SER A 9 -1.20 0.70 14.06
N ASP A 10 -2.13 -0.06 14.65
CA ASP A 10 -2.15 -1.53 14.61
C ASP A 10 -2.56 -2.07 13.23
N PHE A 11 -2.88 -1.17 12.30
CA PHE A 11 -3.37 -1.47 10.96
C PHE A 11 -2.36 -1.13 9.87
N LEU A 12 -2.32 -1.98 8.84
CA LEU A 12 -1.54 -1.77 7.62
C LEU A 12 -2.35 -1.00 6.57
N LEU A 13 -1.66 -0.16 5.80
CA LEU A 13 -2.19 0.52 4.61
C LEU A 13 -1.40 0.10 3.38
N ALA A 14 -2.12 -0.16 2.29
CA ALA A 14 -1.54 -0.47 0.99
C ALA A 14 -1.66 0.72 0.01
N ILE A 15 -0.62 0.96 -0.79
CA ILE A 15 -0.71 1.82 -1.98
C ILE A 15 -0.75 0.90 -3.18
N VAL A 16 -1.83 0.98 -3.97
CA VAL A 16 -2.15 0.03 -5.03
C VAL A 16 -2.15 0.76 -6.36
N VAL A 17 -1.37 0.27 -7.30
CA VAL A 17 -1.38 0.76 -8.68
C VAL A 17 -2.36 -0.09 -9.48
N VAL A 18 -3.33 0.55 -10.12
CA VAL A 18 -4.25 -0.07 -11.09
C VAL A 18 -3.93 0.43 -12.49
N ASN A 19 -4.23 -0.38 -13.50
CA ASN A 19 -3.96 -0.01 -14.90
C ASN A 19 -5.16 0.65 -15.58
N ASP A 20 -6.39 0.36 -15.12
CA ASP A 20 -7.62 0.91 -15.66
C ASP A 20 -8.19 1.96 -14.70
N GLU A 21 -8.60 3.11 -15.22
CA GLU A 21 -9.28 4.14 -14.44
C GLU A 21 -10.61 3.64 -13.86
N ALA A 22 -11.26 2.67 -14.51
CA ALA A 22 -12.46 2.04 -14.00
C ALA A 22 -12.23 1.33 -12.65
N ASP A 23 -10.99 0.90 -12.37
CA ASP A 23 -10.60 0.19 -11.14
C ASP A 23 -10.13 1.13 -10.01
N MET A 24 -10.28 2.45 -10.16
CA MET A 24 -9.86 3.45 -9.16
C MET A 24 -10.70 3.47 -7.88
N ASN A 25 -11.69 2.58 -7.75
CA ASN A 25 -12.54 2.50 -6.56
C ASN A 25 -11.81 1.80 -5.40
N GLU A 26 -11.45 2.58 -4.36
CA GLU A 26 -10.73 2.07 -3.19
C GLU A 26 -11.50 0.97 -2.44
N ASP A 27 -12.82 1.08 -2.30
CA ASP A 27 -13.62 0.10 -1.58
C ASP A 27 -13.64 -1.25 -2.30
N PHE A 28 -13.75 -1.21 -3.63
CA PHE A 28 -13.68 -2.39 -4.48
C PHE A 28 -12.31 -3.07 -4.37
N VAL A 29 -11.23 -2.31 -4.56
CA VAL A 29 -9.85 -2.82 -4.47
C VAL A 29 -9.55 -3.37 -3.08
N LEU A 30 -9.97 -2.67 -2.02
CA LEU A 30 -9.80 -3.13 -0.64
C LEU A 30 -10.56 -4.43 -0.38
N THR A 31 -11.77 -4.57 -0.92
CA THR A 31 -12.57 -5.80 -0.82
C THR A 31 -11.85 -6.98 -1.47
N GLU A 32 -11.26 -6.77 -2.65
CA GLU A 32 -10.49 -7.81 -3.35
C GLU A 32 -9.22 -8.18 -2.57
N ILE A 33 -8.48 -7.20 -2.03
CA ILE A 33 -7.31 -7.44 -1.17
C ILE A 33 -7.69 -8.25 0.07
N LYS A 34 -8.78 -7.88 0.74
CA LYS A 34 -9.26 -8.61 1.93
C LYS A 34 -9.71 -10.02 1.58
N THR A 35 -10.39 -10.19 0.46
CA THR A 35 -10.86 -11.51 0.00
C THR A 35 -9.68 -12.45 -0.24
N ARG A 36 -8.67 -12.02 -1.01
CA ARG A 36 -7.45 -12.80 -1.25
C ARG A 36 -6.64 -13.01 0.02
N GLY A 37 -6.47 -11.96 0.81
CA GLY A 37 -5.75 -12.03 2.08
C GLY A 37 -6.38 -13.02 3.06
N LEU A 38 -7.71 -13.12 3.12
CA LEU A 38 -8.39 -14.10 3.95
C LEU A 38 -8.18 -15.53 3.47
N ILE A 39 -8.15 -15.77 2.14
CA ILE A 39 -7.81 -17.08 1.57
C ILE A 39 -6.40 -17.49 2.01
N GLU A 40 -5.42 -16.61 1.84
CA GLU A 40 -4.02 -16.85 2.24
C GLU A 40 -3.83 -16.97 3.76
N ALA A 41 -4.64 -16.25 4.54
CA ALA A 41 -4.63 -16.38 5.99
C ALA A 41 -5.19 -17.72 6.46
N ASN A 42 -6.23 -18.23 5.78
CA ASN A 42 -6.83 -19.52 6.09
C ASN A 42 -5.94 -20.69 5.66
N SER A 43 -5.12 -20.53 4.61
CA SER A 43 -4.11 -21.53 4.22
C SER A 43 -2.87 -21.51 5.12
N GLY A 44 -2.70 -20.49 5.95
CA GLY A 44 -1.54 -20.30 6.83
C GLY A 44 -0.33 -19.65 6.16
N SER A 45 -0.48 -19.12 4.93
CA SER A 45 0.58 -18.39 4.22
C SER A 45 0.92 -17.05 4.89
N ILE A 46 -0.08 -16.39 5.46
CA ILE A 46 0.03 -15.10 6.16
C ILE A 46 -0.85 -15.10 7.41
N ASN A 47 -0.65 -14.12 8.29
CA ASN A 47 -1.55 -13.86 9.41
C ASN A 47 -2.60 -12.80 9.06
N LYS A 48 -3.75 -12.83 9.76
CA LYS A 48 -4.85 -11.88 9.51
C LYS A 48 -4.45 -10.41 9.71
N TYR A 49 -3.52 -10.13 10.63
CA TYR A 49 -3.02 -8.77 10.87
C TYR A 49 -2.09 -8.25 9.75
N GLU A 50 -1.65 -9.13 8.84
CA GLU A 50 -0.84 -8.76 7.67
C GLU A 50 -1.72 -8.30 6.50
N ILE A 51 -3.04 -8.43 6.61
CA ILE A 51 -4.01 -7.95 5.62
C ILE A 51 -4.22 -6.45 5.81
N PRO A 52 -3.99 -5.62 4.78
CA PRO A 52 -4.25 -4.17 4.85
C PRO A 52 -5.69 -3.85 5.24
N SER A 53 -5.85 -2.93 6.18
CA SER A 53 -7.17 -2.43 6.60
C SER A 53 -7.64 -1.26 5.74
N PHE A 54 -6.69 -0.56 5.11
CA PHE A 54 -6.92 0.59 4.24
C PHE A 54 -6.12 0.44 2.96
N CYS A 55 -6.58 1.08 1.88
CA CYS A 55 -5.78 1.27 0.68
C CYS A 55 -5.86 2.70 0.14
N TYR A 56 -4.86 3.06 -0.64
CA TYR A 56 -4.86 4.23 -1.50
C TYR A 56 -4.61 3.75 -2.94
N VAL A 57 -5.52 4.04 -3.85
CA VAL A 57 -5.45 3.56 -5.23
C VAL A 57 -4.97 4.68 -6.15
N ILE A 58 -4.00 4.35 -7.00
CA ILE A 58 -3.43 5.24 -8.02
C ILE A 58 -3.43 4.55 -9.37
N ASN A 59 -3.56 5.31 -10.46
CA ASN A 59 -3.44 4.78 -11.83
C ASN A 59 -2.08 5.10 -12.47
N THR A 60 -1.24 5.89 -11.81
CA THR A 60 0.10 6.21 -12.29
C THR A 60 1.15 5.25 -11.69
N PRO A 61 1.94 4.57 -12.52
CA PRO A 61 3.02 3.70 -12.05
C PRO A 61 4.09 4.42 -11.22
N PHE A 62 4.70 3.73 -10.24
CA PHE A 62 5.73 4.32 -9.37
C PHE A 62 6.97 4.85 -10.12
N ASN A 63 7.28 4.34 -11.29
CA ASN A 63 8.39 4.79 -12.13
C ASN A 63 8.08 6.07 -12.92
N GLU A 64 6.83 6.50 -12.96
CA GLU A 64 6.39 7.75 -13.62
C GLU A 64 6.16 8.87 -12.60
N LEU A 65 6.08 8.53 -11.31
CA LEU A 65 5.94 9.47 -10.21
C LEU A 65 7.30 10.03 -9.76
N ASP A 66 7.32 11.29 -9.32
CA ASP A 66 8.52 11.99 -8.83
C ASP A 66 9.72 11.88 -9.79
N ASP A 67 9.46 12.01 -11.09
CA ASP A 67 10.45 11.84 -12.18
C ASP A 67 11.18 10.48 -12.12
N GLY A 68 10.49 9.43 -11.65
CA GLY A 68 11.02 8.08 -11.48
C GLY A 68 11.91 7.89 -10.25
N ASN A 69 12.03 8.91 -9.38
CA ASN A 69 12.85 8.83 -8.16
C ASN A 69 12.27 7.96 -7.06
N LEU A 70 11.05 7.43 -7.21
CA LEU A 70 10.44 6.50 -6.25
C LEU A 70 10.93 5.06 -6.41
N VAL A 71 11.63 4.75 -7.49
CA VAL A 71 12.20 3.43 -7.77
C VAL A 71 13.70 3.50 -8.04
N THR A 72 14.40 2.38 -7.89
CA THR A 72 15.79 2.25 -8.36
C THR A 72 15.81 2.07 -9.88
N PRO A 73 16.97 2.24 -10.55
CA PRO A 73 17.11 1.86 -11.95
C PRO A 73 16.75 0.38 -12.24
N THR A 74 16.84 -0.48 -11.22
CA THR A 74 16.42 -1.89 -11.26
C THR A 74 14.96 -2.10 -10.85
N LEU A 75 14.13 -1.05 -10.85
CA LEU A 75 12.71 -1.02 -10.51
C LEU A 75 12.36 -1.47 -9.08
N LYS A 76 13.34 -1.49 -8.17
CA LYS A 76 13.07 -1.75 -6.75
C LYS A 76 12.49 -0.50 -6.11
N LYS A 77 11.45 -0.69 -5.30
CA LYS A 77 10.77 0.37 -4.55
C LYS A 77 11.73 1.04 -3.55
N ARG A 78 11.87 2.37 -3.60
CA ARG A 78 12.63 3.13 -2.60
C ARG A 78 11.71 3.48 -1.43
N ARG A 79 11.63 2.59 -0.43
CA ARG A 79 10.68 2.69 0.69
C ARG A 79 10.61 4.07 1.35
N THR A 80 11.75 4.68 1.68
CA THR A 80 11.78 6.01 2.32
C THR A 80 11.21 7.10 1.41
N LYS A 81 11.50 7.04 0.11
CA LYS A 81 11.00 8.01 -0.89
C LYS A 81 9.50 7.85 -1.12
N LEU A 82 9.02 6.61 -1.25
CA LEU A 82 7.59 6.31 -1.33
C LEU A 82 6.84 6.81 -0.10
N TYR A 83 7.37 6.55 1.10
CA TYR A 83 6.75 7.05 2.33
C TYR A 83 6.66 8.58 2.35
N GLN A 84 7.73 9.27 1.97
CA GLN A 84 7.73 10.74 1.91
C GLN A 84 6.74 11.28 0.87
N TYR A 85 6.70 10.66 -0.31
CA TYR A 85 5.81 11.07 -1.40
C TYR A 85 4.33 10.92 -1.03
N PHE A 86 3.96 9.80 -0.40
CA PHE A 86 2.57 9.51 -0.01
C PHE A 86 2.26 9.86 1.44
N LYS A 87 3.11 10.63 2.12
CA LYS A 87 3.01 10.87 3.57
C LYS A 87 1.62 11.36 3.98
N ASP A 88 1.11 12.36 3.28
CA ASP A 88 -0.16 12.99 3.60
C ASP A 88 -1.36 12.05 3.36
N GLU A 89 -1.29 11.20 2.33
CA GLU A 89 -2.31 10.19 2.03
C GLU A 89 -2.32 9.06 3.06
N ILE A 90 -1.12 8.65 3.53
CA ILE A 90 -0.92 7.63 4.56
C ILE A 90 -1.46 8.14 5.90
N GLU A 91 -1.01 9.31 6.35
CA GLU A 91 -1.39 9.87 7.64
C GLU A 91 -2.89 10.17 7.72
N ARG A 92 -3.50 10.64 6.62
CA ARG A 92 -4.95 10.87 6.55
C ARG A 92 -5.78 9.60 6.72
N ARG A 93 -5.31 8.44 6.25
CA ARG A 93 -6.05 7.18 6.33
C ARG A 93 -5.80 6.41 7.62
N LEU A 94 -4.60 6.50 8.17
CA LEU A 94 -4.25 5.80 9.42
C LEU A 94 -4.72 6.53 10.69
N ASN A 95 -4.99 7.84 10.62
CA ASN A 95 -5.51 8.64 11.74
C ASN A 95 -7.04 8.82 11.71
N LYS A 96 -7.75 8.06 10.87
CA LYS A 96 -9.22 7.98 10.88
C LYS A 96 -9.67 6.90 11.85
#